data_AF-A0A524F5G0-F1
#
_entry.id   AF-A0A524F5G0-F1
#
_cell.length_a   1.000
_cell.length_b   1.000
_cell.length_c   1.000
_cell.angle_alpha   90.00
_cell.angle_beta   90.00
_cell.angle_gamma   90.00
#
_symmetry.space_group_name_H-M   'P 1'
#
loop_
_entity.id
_entity.type
_entity.pdbx_description
1 polymer ?
#
loop_
_entity_poly.entity_id
_entity_poly.type
_entity_poly.pdbx_seq_one_letter_code
_entity_poly.pdbx_strand_id
1 'polypeptide(L)'
;MNETNKQPKSWQYASMVSKLGKWAWIAGLINGILELIFAFAGIGIGVAANAVWYPIVVYSPAYDIWQIIGGIILIFVSFAIIRPKFSNKCAAQDWESLYNWVLTAGNTIIPWMLIWGIIFTIFSWYYWGGIFVLLPAILLIFMGPREYKWS
;
A
#
# COMPACT_ATOMS: atom_id res chain seq x y z
N MET A 1 1.66 -27.01 -40.77
CA MET A 1 2.05 -25.74 -40.12
C MET A 1 1.92 -25.95 -38.63
N ASN A 2 3.04 -26.13 -37.93
CA ASN A 2 3.05 -26.20 -36.47
C ASN A 2 3.01 -24.78 -35.95
N GLU A 3 1.91 -24.41 -35.30
CA GLU A 3 1.81 -23.18 -34.53
C GLU A 3 2.89 -23.21 -33.46
N THR A 4 3.89 -22.36 -33.66
CA THR A 4 4.96 -22.11 -32.72
C THR A 4 4.35 -21.83 -31.36
N ASN A 5 4.70 -22.70 -30.42
CA ASN A 5 4.59 -22.54 -28.98
C ASN A 5 5.23 -21.19 -28.60
N LYS A 6 4.49 -20.09 -28.72
CA LYS A 6 4.91 -18.77 -28.26
C LYS A 6 4.89 -18.85 -26.75
N GLN A 7 6.05 -19.13 -26.16
CA GLN A 7 6.28 -18.79 -24.76
C GLN A 7 5.78 -17.36 -24.57
N PRO A 8 4.93 -17.10 -23.55
CA PRO A 8 4.47 -15.74 -23.32
C PRO A 8 5.71 -14.87 -23.19
N LYS A 9 5.84 -13.88 -24.09
CA LYS A 9 6.81 -12.79 -23.94
C LYS A 9 6.73 -12.39 -22.47
N SER A 10 7.81 -12.58 -21.72
CA SER A 10 7.87 -12.20 -20.31
C SER A 10 7.32 -10.79 -20.22
N TRP A 11 6.14 -10.66 -19.60
CA TRP A 11 5.40 -9.40 -19.56
C TRP A 11 6.35 -8.27 -19.17
N GLN A 12 6.42 -7.19 -19.98
CA GLN A 12 7.52 -6.22 -19.92
C GLN A 12 7.71 -5.58 -18.54
N TYR A 13 6.64 -5.46 -17.75
CA TYR A 13 6.68 -4.87 -16.40
C TYR A 13 6.81 -5.91 -15.28
N ALA A 14 6.90 -7.21 -15.58
CA ALA A 14 6.93 -8.28 -14.58
C ALA A 14 8.04 -8.09 -13.54
N SER A 15 9.25 -7.72 -13.99
CA SER A 15 10.39 -7.47 -13.10
C SER A 15 10.16 -6.26 -12.19
N MET A 16 9.58 -5.19 -12.72
CA MET A 16 9.27 -3.97 -11.96
C MET A 16 8.18 -4.22 -10.92
N VAL A 17 7.07 -4.83 -11.33
CA VAL A 17 5.95 -5.21 -10.45
C VAL A 17 6.40 -6.18 -9.37
N SER A 18 7.20 -7.18 -9.73
CA SER A 18 7.77 -8.12 -8.76
C SER A 18 8.66 -7.41 -7.74
N LYS A 19 9.59 -6.56 -8.19
CA LYS A 19 10.50 -5.80 -7.31
C LYS A 19 9.71 -4.88 -6.37
N LEU A 20 8.88 -4.00 -6.90
CA LEU A 20 8.10 -3.05 -6.08
C LEU A 20 7.14 -3.77 -5.14
N GLY A 21 6.37 -4.72 -5.67
CA GLY A 21 5.38 -5.46 -4.90
C GLY A 21 6.01 -6.28 -3.77
N LYS A 22 7.17 -6.89 -3.99
CA LYS A 22 7.92 -7.64 -2.96
C LYS A 22 8.28 -6.76 -1.76
N TRP A 23 8.63 -5.50 -1.98
CA TRP A 23 9.03 -4.57 -0.93
C TRP A 23 7.87 -3.77 -0.33
N ALA A 24 6.65 -3.90 -0.88
CA ALA A 24 5.50 -3.12 -0.45
C ALA A 24 5.18 -3.22 1.05
N TRP A 25 5.23 -4.42 1.61
CA TRP A 25 5.01 -4.61 3.05
C TRP A 25 6.11 -3.96 3.91
N ILE A 26 7.37 -3.95 3.46
CA ILE A 26 8.47 -3.30 4.18
C ILE A 26 8.33 -1.78 4.10
N ALA A 27 7.97 -1.26 2.92
CA ALA A 27 7.68 0.17 2.77
C ALA A 27 6.55 0.61 3.70
N GLY A 28 5.46 -0.18 3.80
CA GLY A 28 4.36 0.09 4.74
C GLY A 28 4.79 0.04 6.21
N LEU A 29 5.67 -0.89 6.58
CA LEU A 29 6.22 -0.96 7.94
C LEU A 29 7.07 0.26 8.29
N ILE A 30 8.00 0.62 7.39
CA ILE A 30 8.85 1.80 7.60
C ILE A 30 7.97 3.04 7.73
N ASN A 31 6.97 3.19 6.86
CA ASN A 31 6.06 4.33 6.91
C ASN A 31 5.29 4.37 8.24
N GLY A 32 4.70 3.25 8.68
CA GLY A 32 3.97 3.21 9.94
C GLY A 32 4.85 3.45 11.17
N ILE A 33 6.11 3.00 11.17
CA ILE A 33 7.06 3.31 12.25
C ILE A 33 7.42 4.80 12.26
N LEU A 34 7.67 5.40 11.09
CA LEU A 34 7.96 6.81 10.99
C LEU A 34 6.78 7.65 11.49
N GLU A 35 5.55 7.34 11.09
CA GLU A 35 4.35 8.04 11.61
C GLU A 35 4.30 8.06 13.14
N LEU A 36 4.56 6.91 13.78
CA LEU A 36 4.59 6.85 15.24
C LEU A 36 5.68 7.74 15.84
N ILE A 37 6.90 7.69 15.29
CA ILE A 37 8.02 8.53 15.78
C ILE A 37 7.67 10.02 15.67
N PHE A 38 7.16 10.45 14.52
CA PHE A 38 6.85 11.86 14.28
C PHE A 38 5.65 12.34 15.09
N ALA A 39 4.63 11.50 15.29
CA ALA A 39 3.50 11.84 16.14
C ALA A 39 3.92 12.05 17.60
N PHE A 40 4.73 11.15 18.16
CA PHE A 40 5.21 11.31 19.54
C PHE A 40 6.12 12.52 19.70
N ALA A 41 6.99 12.79 18.72
CA ALA A 41 7.81 14.01 18.71
C ALA A 41 6.94 15.27 18.61
N GLY A 42 5.91 15.26 17.75
CA GLY A 42 4.96 16.34 17.55
C GLY A 42 4.19 16.68 18.82
N ILE A 43 3.71 15.67 19.55
CA ILE A 43 3.09 15.84 20.87
C ILE A 43 4.04 16.50 21.85
N GLY A 44 5.28 16.01 21.97
CA GLY A 44 6.27 16.58 22.89
C GLY A 44 6.58 18.04 22.60
N ILE A 45 6.83 18.37 21.33
CA ILE A 45 7.10 19.74 20.88
C ILE A 45 5.88 20.64 21.11
N GLY A 46 4.69 20.16 20.75
CA GLY A 46 3.43 20.89 20.88
C GLY A 46 3.09 21.24 22.33
N VAL A 47 3.21 20.27 23.24
CA VAL A 47 2.99 20.47 24.67
C VAL A 47 4.01 21.45 25.25
N ALA A 48 5.30 21.31 24.92
CA ALA A 48 6.34 22.22 25.40
C ALA A 48 6.13 23.65 24.89
N ALA A 49 5.81 23.83 23.61
CA ALA A 49 5.54 25.15 23.04
C ALA A 49 4.31 25.81 23.66
N ASN A 50 3.23 25.05 23.88
CA ASN A 50 2.03 25.56 24.54
C ASN A 50 2.31 26.00 25.98
N ALA A 51 3.10 25.24 26.74
CA ALA A 51 3.44 25.58 28.13
C ALA A 51 4.21 26.91 28.26
N VAL A 52 5.01 27.29 27.25
CA VAL A 52 5.84 28.51 27.28
C VAL A 52 5.13 29.71 26.64
N TRP A 53 4.37 29.49 25.57
CA TRP A 53 3.87 30.56 24.70
C TRP A 53 2.34 30.68 24.68
N TYR A 54 1.62 30.06 25.61
CA TYR A 54 0.17 30.24 25.72
C TYR A 54 -0.20 31.69 26.09
N PRO A 55 -1.20 32.32 25.44
CA PRO A 55 -2.12 31.78 24.43
C PRO A 55 -1.71 31.99 22.96
N ILE A 56 -0.51 32.51 22.68
CA ILE A 56 -0.02 32.79 21.32
C ILE A 56 0.08 31.50 20.48
N VAL A 57 0.47 30.39 21.13
CA VAL A 57 0.51 29.06 20.51
C VAL A 57 -0.52 28.14 21.19
N VAL A 58 -1.54 27.72 20.44
CA VAL A 58 -2.52 26.71 20.89
C VAL A 58 -2.22 25.39 20.19
N TYR A 59 -1.74 24.42 20.97
CA TYR A 59 -1.49 23.08 20.46
C TYR A 59 -2.79 22.28 20.35
N SER A 60 -2.99 21.60 19.22
CA SER A 60 -4.09 20.67 18.99
C SER A 60 -3.52 19.31 18.59
N PRO A 61 -3.77 18.24 19.37
CA PRO A 61 -3.18 16.93 19.12
C PRO A 61 -3.90 16.12 18.03
N ALA A 62 -4.90 16.68 17.36
CA ALA A 62 -5.74 15.93 16.41
C ALA A 62 -4.93 15.28 15.28
N TYR A 63 -3.92 15.99 14.76
CA TYR A 63 -3.06 15.48 13.71
C TYR A 63 -2.14 14.36 14.21
N ASP A 64 -1.54 14.52 15.39
CA ASP A 64 -0.67 13.51 15.97
C ASP A 64 -1.44 12.24 16.34
N ILE A 65 -2.66 12.37 16.86
CA ILE A 65 -3.57 11.25 17.13
C ILE A 65 -3.89 10.49 15.84
N TRP A 66 -4.16 11.21 14.75
CA TRP A 66 -4.40 10.59 13.44
C TRP A 66 -3.18 9.80 12.96
N GLN A 67 -1.98 10.35 13.07
CA GLN A 67 -0.74 9.64 12.72
C GLN A 67 -0.49 8.41 13.59
N ILE A 68 -0.83 8.45 14.88
CA ILE A 68 -0.70 7.26 15.73
C ILE A 68 -1.62 6.14 15.24
N ILE A 69 -2.87 6.48 14.93
CA ILE A 69 -3.85 5.52 14.41
C ILE A 69 -3.40 4.99 13.04
N GLY A 70 -2.98 5.88 12.14
CA GLY A 70 -2.46 5.53 10.81
C GLY A 70 -1.26 4.59 10.89
N GLY A 71 -0.26 4.93 11.70
CA GLY A 71 0.95 4.13 11.87
C GLY A 71 0.66 2.72 12.39
N ILE A 72 -0.23 2.58 13.38
CA ILE A 72 -0.66 1.26 13.90
C ILE A 72 -1.36 0.45 12.80
N ILE A 73 -2.30 1.05 12.08
CA ILE A 73 -3.04 0.37 11.00
C ILE A 73 -2.07 -0.07 9.90
N LEU A 74 -1.15 0.79 9.47
CA LEU A 74 -0.16 0.47 8.45
C LEU A 74 0.74 -0.69 8.86
N ILE A 75 1.21 -0.72 10.12
CA ILE A 75 2.05 -1.82 10.61
C ILE A 75 1.26 -3.13 10.58
N PHE A 76 0.03 -3.11 11.10
CA PHE A 76 -0.81 -4.30 11.15
C PHE A 76 -1.15 -4.83 9.75
N VAL A 77 -1.65 -3.97 8.86
CA VAL A 77 -2.06 -4.35 7.51
C VAL A 77 -0.84 -4.78 6.67
N SER A 78 0.32 -4.14 6.86
CA SER A 78 1.59 -4.57 6.23
C SER A 78 1.90 -6.03 6.52
N PHE A 79 1.85 -6.45 7.79
CA PHE A 79 2.14 -7.83 8.18
C PHE A 79 1.00 -8.81 7.85
N ALA A 80 -0.23 -8.45 8.20
CA ALA A 80 -1.37 -9.35 8.15
C ALA A 80 -1.90 -9.56 6.73
N ILE A 81 -1.77 -8.56 5.85
CA ILE A 81 -2.44 -8.55 4.56
C ILE A 81 -1.45 -8.37 3.42
N ILE A 82 -0.71 -7.26 3.38
CA ILE A 82 0.16 -6.94 2.22
C ILE A 82 1.25 -7.99 2.07
N ARG A 83 1.93 -8.39 3.15
CA ARG A 83 2.98 -9.40 3.07
C ARG A 83 2.48 -10.73 2.48
N PRO A 84 1.48 -11.43 3.06
CA PRO A 84 1.08 -12.75 2.59
C PRO A 84 0.28 -12.72 1.27
N LYS A 85 -0.61 -11.74 1.08
CA LYS A 85 -1.55 -11.73 -0.05
C LYS A 85 -1.01 -11.01 -1.28
N PHE A 86 -0.14 -10.01 -1.08
CA PHE A 86 0.37 -9.19 -2.17
C PHE A 86 1.87 -9.40 -2.41
N SER A 87 2.72 -9.07 -1.44
CA SER A 87 4.17 -9.06 -1.63
C SER A 87 4.77 -10.43 -1.92
N ASN A 88 4.32 -11.47 -1.23
CA ASN A 88 4.77 -12.84 -1.51
C ASN A 88 4.36 -13.30 -2.92
N LYS A 89 3.17 -12.90 -3.38
CA LYS A 89 2.67 -13.23 -4.72
C LYS A 89 3.43 -12.47 -5.81
N CYS A 90 3.71 -11.19 -5.60
CA CYS A 90 4.58 -10.41 -6.47
C CYS A 90 6.01 -10.98 -6.53
N ALA A 91 6.57 -11.41 -5.40
CA ALA A 91 7.91 -12.02 -5.34
C ALA A 91 7.97 -13.36 -6.09
N ALA A 92 6.92 -14.17 -5.99
CA ALA A 92 6.78 -15.44 -6.70
C ALA A 92 6.30 -15.28 -8.16
N GLN A 93 5.97 -14.06 -8.60
CA GLN A 93 5.36 -13.77 -9.90
C GLN A 93 4.06 -14.56 -10.14
N ASP A 94 3.32 -14.85 -9.07
CA ASP A 94 2.05 -15.57 -9.08
C ASP A 94 0.90 -14.57 -9.38
N TRP A 95 0.86 -14.13 -10.63
CA TRP A 95 -0.11 -13.13 -11.10
C TRP A 95 -1.54 -13.63 -11.03
N GLU A 96 -1.76 -14.92 -11.28
CA GLU A 96 -3.07 -15.56 -11.20
C GLU A 96 -3.69 -15.41 -9.81
N SER A 97 -2.91 -15.63 -8.74
CA SER A 97 -3.38 -15.38 -7.38
C SER A 97 -3.80 -13.94 -7.13
N LEU A 98 -3.10 -12.96 -7.72
CA LEU A 98 -3.43 -11.54 -7.57
C LEU A 98 -4.69 -11.16 -8.36
N TYR A 99 -4.85 -11.70 -9.57
CA TYR A 99 -6.06 -11.52 -10.36
C TYR A 99 -7.30 -12.13 -9.71
N ASN A 100 -7.13 -13.24 -8.98
CA ASN A 100 -8.23 -13.89 -8.25
C ASN A 100 -8.44 -13.32 -6.84
N TRP A 101 -7.56 -12.41 -6.39
CA TRP A 101 -7.72 -11.71 -5.12
C TRP A 101 -8.64 -10.51 -5.31
N VAL A 102 -9.94 -10.79 -5.35
CA VAL A 102 -10.99 -9.81 -5.70
C VAL A 102 -12.12 -9.76 -4.67
N LEU A 103 -12.81 -8.64 -4.66
CA LEU A 103 -14.08 -8.38 -3.99
C LEU A 103 -15.17 -8.33 -5.07
N THR A 104 -16.15 -9.23 -4.98
CA THR A 104 -17.32 -9.21 -5.87
C THR A 104 -18.44 -8.41 -5.22
N ALA A 105 -18.91 -7.35 -5.89
CA ALA A 105 -20.01 -6.50 -5.46
C ALA A 105 -21.06 -6.46 -6.58
N GLY A 106 -22.08 -7.33 -6.49
CA GLY A 106 -23.03 -7.54 -7.57
C GLY A 106 -22.35 -8.11 -8.81
N ASN A 107 -22.46 -7.41 -9.94
CA ASN A 107 -21.80 -7.78 -11.20
C ASN A 107 -20.39 -7.17 -11.37
N THR A 108 -19.90 -6.45 -10.37
CA THR A 108 -18.59 -5.76 -10.45
C THR A 108 -17.55 -6.52 -9.64
N ILE A 109 -16.37 -6.73 -10.23
CA ILE A 109 -15.23 -7.42 -9.63
C ILE A 109 -14.12 -6.39 -9.35
N ILE A 110 -13.92 -6.05 -8.08
CA ILE A 110 -12.92 -5.07 -7.65
C ILE A 110 -11.68 -5.79 -7.09
N PRO A 111 -10.48 -5.55 -7.62
CA PRO A 111 -9.28 -6.21 -7.12
C PRO A 111 -8.88 -5.67 -5.74
N TRP A 112 -8.67 -6.58 -4.77
CA TRP A 112 -8.32 -6.21 -3.40
C TRP A 112 -7.03 -5.41 -3.32
N MET A 113 -6.07 -5.66 -4.22
CA MET A 113 -4.83 -4.89 -4.27
C MET A 113 -5.04 -3.39 -4.53
N LEU A 114 -6.09 -2.98 -5.26
CA LEU A 114 -6.42 -1.56 -5.39
C LEU A 114 -6.98 -1.00 -4.09
N ILE A 115 -7.92 -1.72 -3.46
CA ILE A 115 -8.54 -1.31 -2.20
C ILE A 115 -7.47 -1.12 -1.13
N TRP A 116 -6.59 -2.10 -0.95
CA TRP A 116 -5.51 -2.03 0.03
C TRP A 116 -4.47 -0.98 -0.31
N GLY A 117 -4.18 -0.76 -1.59
CA GLY A 117 -3.31 0.34 -2.02
C GLY A 117 -3.89 1.72 -1.67
N ILE A 118 -5.19 1.93 -1.86
CA ILE A 118 -5.89 3.18 -1.47
C ILE A 118 -5.88 3.35 0.05
N ILE A 119 -6.17 2.29 0.80
CA ILE A 119 -6.10 2.29 2.28
C ILE A 119 -4.69 2.70 2.72
N PHE A 120 -3.65 2.10 2.14
CA PHE A 120 -2.27 2.48 2.42
C PHE A 120 -2.02 3.94 2.12
N THR A 121 -2.50 4.46 1.00
CA THR A 121 -2.35 5.89 0.67
C THR A 121 -2.99 6.78 1.72
N ILE A 122 -4.24 6.52 2.15
CA ILE A 122 -4.98 7.33 3.12
C ILE A 122 -4.30 7.35 4.49
N PHE A 123 -3.83 6.19 4.95
CA PHE A 123 -3.20 6.04 6.26
C PHE A 123 -1.70 6.22 6.23
N SER A 124 -1.12 6.66 5.11
CA SER A 124 0.32 6.88 5.00
C SER A 124 0.70 8.34 4.97
N TRP A 125 1.88 8.58 5.54
CA TRP A 125 2.45 9.89 5.63
C TRP A 125 2.72 10.44 4.23
N TYR A 126 2.10 11.59 3.94
CA TYR A 126 2.14 12.27 2.65
C TYR A 126 1.71 11.38 1.47
N TYR A 127 0.87 10.36 1.69
CA TYR A 127 0.29 9.52 0.64
C TYR A 127 1.28 8.58 -0.08
N TRP A 128 2.56 8.57 0.30
CA TRP A 128 3.61 7.78 -0.38
C TRP A 128 3.55 6.28 -0.08
N GLY A 129 2.99 5.88 1.06
CA GLY A 129 3.00 4.48 1.51
C GLY A 129 2.25 3.54 0.57
N GLY A 130 1.18 4.03 -0.07
CA GLY A 130 0.38 3.22 -1.01
C GLY A 130 1.01 3.02 -2.39
N ILE A 131 2.04 3.78 -2.78
CA ILE A 131 2.63 3.69 -4.13
C ILE A 131 3.18 2.29 -4.42
N PHE A 132 3.79 1.64 -3.43
CA PHE A 132 4.38 0.31 -3.60
C PHE A 132 3.33 -0.79 -3.78
N VAL A 133 2.05 -0.53 -3.50
CA VAL A 133 0.93 -1.43 -3.75
C VAL A 133 0.15 -1.01 -5.00
N LEU A 134 -0.16 0.29 -5.10
CA LEU A 134 -0.95 0.87 -6.19
C LEU A 134 -0.25 0.77 -7.54
N LEU A 135 1.03 1.13 -7.62
CA LEU A 135 1.73 1.13 -8.91
C LEU A 135 1.80 -0.29 -9.50
N PRO A 136 2.20 -1.35 -8.76
CA PRO A 136 2.13 -2.71 -9.29
C PRO A 136 0.69 -3.16 -9.58
N ALA A 137 -0.30 -2.77 -8.76
CA ALA A 137 -1.70 -3.13 -8.99
C ALA A 137 -2.25 -2.52 -10.29
N ILE A 138 -2.00 -1.24 -10.54
CA ILE A 138 -2.40 -0.54 -11.78
C ILE A 138 -1.72 -1.20 -12.99
N LEU A 139 -0.41 -1.47 -12.90
CA LEU A 139 0.32 -2.15 -13.96
C LEU A 139 -0.24 -3.55 -14.25
N LEU A 140 -0.61 -4.32 -13.23
CA LEU A 140 -1.23 -5.64 -13.41
C LEU A 140 -2.62 -5.55 -14.06
N ILE A 141 -3.43 -4.56 -13.69
CA ILE A 141 -4.81 -4.46 -14.17
C ILE A 141 -4.88 -3.96 -15.62
N PHE A 142 -4.12 -2.91 -15.93
CA PHE A 142 -4.23 -2.22 -17.22
C PHE A 142 -3.17 -2.63 -18.23
N MET A 143 -2.04 -3.16 -17.76
CA MET A 143 -0.91 -3.49 -18.61
C MET A 143 -0.41 -4.91 -18.40
N GLY A 144 -1.13 -5.73 -17.62
CA GLY A 144 -0.67 -7.04 -17.16
C GLY A 144 -0.60 -8.10 -18.27
N PRO A 145 -0.19 -9.33 -17.92
CA PRO A 145 -0.08 -10.43 -18.88
C PRO A 145 -1.42 -10.87 -19.48
N ARG A 146 -2.55 -10.47 -18.89
CA ARG A 146 -3.90 -10.70 -19.41
C ARG A 146 -4.83 -9.53 -19.06
N GLU A 147 -5.94 -9.45 -19.78
CA GLU A 147 -7.00 -8.48 -19.50
C GLU A 147 -7.70 -8.78 -18.16
N TYR A 148 -7.92 -7.73 -17.37
CA TYR A 148 -8.66 -7.82 -16.12
C TYR A 148 -10.17 -7.86 -16.37
N LYS A 149 -10.87 -8.83 -15.78
CA LYS A 149 -12.33 -8.95 -15.88
C LYS A 149 -12.99 -8.13 -14.78
N TRP A 150 -13.65 -7.05 -15.16
CA TRP A 150 -14.40 -6.20 -14.24
C TRP A 150 -15.82 -6.72 -13.94
N SER A 151 -16.31 -7.70 -14.71
CA SER A 151 -17.62 -8.34 -14.60
C SER A 151 -17.61 -9.76 -15.14
#